data_AF-A0A659S4R5-F1
#
_entry.id   AF-A0A659S4R5-F1
#
_cell.length_a   1.000
_cell.length_b   1.000
_cell.length_c   1.000
_cell.angle_alpha   90.00
_cell.angle_beta   90.00
_cell.angle_gamma   90.00
#
_symmetry.space_group_name_H-M   'P 1'
#
loop_
_entity.id
_entity.type
_entity.pdbx_description
1 polymer ?
#
loop_
_entity_poly.entity_id
_entity_poly.type
_entity_poly.pdbx_seq_one_letter_code
_entity_poly.pdbx_strand_id
1 'polypeptide(L)'
;MTDVTLKALAAERQVSVDRLVQQFADAGIRKSADDSVSAQEKQTLLAHLNREAVSGPDKLTLQRKTRSTLNIPGTGGKSKSVQIEVRKKRTFVKRDPQEAERLAAEEQAQREAEEQARREAEEQAKREAQQKAEREAAEQAKREAAEKAKREAAEKDKVSNQQTDDMTKTAQAEKARRENEAAELKRKAEEEARRRLEDEARRVADAARRLAEALQWSATRAPVAGPRAERVGQ
;
A
#
# COMPACT_ATOMS: atom_id res chain seq x y z
N MET A 1 68.07 15.42 -61.28
CA MET A 1 66.72 16.01 -61.03
C MET A 1 66.60 17.23 -61.92
N THR A 2 65.44 17.44 -62.55
CA THR A 2 65.20 18.58 -63.43
C THR A 2 64.56 19.72 -62.64
N ASP A 3 65.19 20.88 -62.69
CA ASP A 3 64.61 22.11 -62.16
C ASP A 3 63.44 22.54 -63.06
N VAL A 4 62.37 23.05 -62.46
CA VAL A 4 61.17 23.50 -63.19
C VAL A 4 60.97 24.98 -62.91
N THR A 5 60.71 25.77 -63.95
CA THR A 5 60.46 27.20 -63.79
C THR A 5 59.14 27.45 -63.06
N LEU A 6 59.09 28.52 -62.26
CA LEU A 6 57.87 28.88 -61.52
C LEU A 6 56.66 29.07 -62.42
N LYS A 7 56.85 29.61 -63.63
CA LYS A 7 55.79 29.78 -64.65
C LYS A 7 55.21 28.44 -65.11
N ALA A 8 56.05 27.43 -65.33
CA ALA A 8 55.60 26.10 -65.72
C ALA A 8 54.88 25.39 -64.57
N LEU A 9 55.39 25.51 -63.34
CA LEU A 9 54.78 24.93 -62.15
C LEU A 9 53.42 25.57 -61.83
N ALA A 10 53.32 26.89 -61.99
CA ALA A 10 52.08 27.66 -61.85
C ALA A 10 51.00 27.20 -62.85
N ALA A 11 51.39 26.99 -64.12
CA ALA A 11 50.48 26.49 -65.15
C ALA A 11 50.01 25.04 -64.87
N GLU A 12 50.92 24.17 -64.42
CA GLU A 12 50.59 22.78 -64.05
C GLU A 12 49.60 22.72 -62.87
N ARG A 13 49.81 23.58 -61.86
CA ARG A 13 48.97 23.61 -60.64
C ARG A 13 47.75 24.52 -60.75
N GLN A 14 47.61 25.24 -61.87
CA GLN A 14 46.54 26.23 -62.09
C GLN A 14 46.48 27.30 -60.99
N VAL A 15 47.64 27.75 -60.53
CA VAL A 15 47.79 28.80 -59.51
C VAL A 15 48.52 29.98 -60.13
N SER A 16 48.20 31.22 -59.74
CA SER A 16 48.95 32.39 -60.22
C SER A 16 50.41 32.33 -59.76
N VAL A 17 51.32 32.82 -60.60
CA VAL A 17 52.76 32.89 -60.27
C VAL A 17 52.98 33.68 -58.98
N ASP A 18 52.23 34.77 -58.80
CA ASP A 18 52.30 35.63 -57.62
C ASP A 18 51.92 34.89 -56.33
N ARG A 19 50.85 34.08 -56.36
CA ARG A 19 50.42 33.26 -55.22
C ARG A 19 51.43 32.16 -54.91
N LEU A 20 52.07 31.59 -55.92
CA LEU A 20 53.11 30.58 -55.73
C LEU A 20 54.36 31.19 -55.09
N VAL A 21 54.77 32.39 -55.53
CA VAL A 21 55.86 33.17 -54.90
C VAL A 21 55.53 33.48 -53.44
N GLN A 22 54.29 33.87 -53.13
CA GLN A 22 53.85 34.10 -51.77
C GLN A 22 53.93 32.82 -50.92
N GLN A 23 53.44 31.68 -51.43
CA GLN A 23 53.51 30.39 -50.73
C GLN A 23 54.95 29.92 -50.48
N PHE A 24 55.87 30.18 -51.42
CA PHE A 24 57.29 29.91 -51.20
C PHE A 24 57.87 30.83 -50.12
N ALA A 25 57.50 32.11 -50.09
CA ALA A 25 57.93 33.05 -49.05
C ALA A 25 57.41 32.64 -47.67
N ASP A 26 56.16 32.18 -47.58
CA ASP A 26 55.55 31.65 -46.36
C ASP A 26 56.26 30.36 -45.88
N ALA A 27 56.70 29.53 -46.82
CA ALA A 27 57.56 28.36 -46.56
C ALA A 27 59.03 28.72 -46.26
N GLY A 28 59.41 30.01 -46.25
CA GLY A 28 60.76 30.48 -45.93
C GLY A 28 61.74 30.52 -47.11
N ILE A 29 61.27 30.31 -48.33
CA ILE A 29 62.10 30.28 -49.55
C ILE A 29 61.74 31.51 -50.41
N ARG A 30 62.65 32.47 -50.54
CA ARG A 30 62.41 33.64 -51.41
C ARG A 30 62.74 33.30 -52.86
N LYS A 31 61.74 33.42 -53.74
CA LYS A 31 61.87 33.25 -55.20
C LYS A 31 61.13 34.35 -55.93
N SER A 32 61.60 34.68 -57.12
CA SER A 32 61.00 35.65 -58.03
C SER A 32 60.32 34.95 -59.20
N ALA A 33 59.48 35.65 -59.97
CA ALA A 33 58.64 35.06 -61.02
C ALA A 33 59.39 34.30 -62.13
N ASP A 34 60.68 34.57 -62.31
CA ASP A 34 61.52 33.97 -63.35
C ASP A 34 62.46 32.87 -62.81
N ASP A 35 62.45 32.62 -61.50
CA ASP A 35 63.32 31.62 -60.88
C ASP A 35 62.85 30.17 -61.12
N SER A 36 63.82 29.26 -61.01
CA SER A 36 63.59 27.82 -61.07
C SER A 36 63.45 27.21 -59.67
N VAL A 37 62.61 26.18 -59.58
CA VAL A 37 62.28 25.45 -58.35
C VAL A 37 62.91 24.06 -58.40
N SER A 38 63.75 23.76 -57.40
CA SER A 38 64.35 22.44 -57.23
C SER A 38 63.36 21.43 -56.63
N ALA A 39 63.66 20.13 -56.73
CA ALA A 39 62.80 19.09 -56.17
C ALA A 39 62.64 19.20 -54.64
N GLN A 40 63.68 19.63 -53.93
CA GLN A 40 63.66 19.80 -52.47
C GLN A 40 62.78 20.99 -52.06
N GLU A 41 62.81 22.08 -52.83
CA GLU A 41 61.95 23.25 -52.61
C GLU A 41 60.48 22.89 -52.85
N LYS A 42 60.17 22.07 -53.88
CA LYS A 42 58.81 21.55 -54.11
C LYS A 42 58.31 20.72 -52.92
N GLN A 43 59.14 19.84 -52.37
CA GLN A 43 58.77 19.05 -51.19
C GLN A 43 58.50 19.94 -49.97
N THR A 44 59.29 21.00 -49.79
CA THR A 44 59.11 21.96 -48.69
C THR A 44 57.80 22.72 -48.83
N LEU A 45 57.47 23.19 -50.04
CA LEU A 45 56.18 23.81 -50.34
C LEU A 45 55.02 22.84 -50.06
N LEU A 46 55.11 21.59 -50.51
CA LEU A 46 54.08 20.58 -50.24
C LEU A 46 53.91 20.29 -48.76
N ALA A 47 55.01 20.22 -47.99
CA ALA A 47 54.96 20.04 -46.55
C ALA A 47 54.26 21.22 -45.85
N HIS A 48 54.53 22.46 -46.29
CA HIS A 48 53.86 23.65 -45.80
C HIS A 48 52.36 23.64 -46.13
N LEU A 49 52.00 23.40 -47.39
CA LEU A 49 50.60 23.35 -47.83
C LEU A 49 49.81 22.24 -47.13
N ASN A 50 50.43 21.07 -46.90
CA ASN A 50 49.80 20.00 -46.13
C ASN A 50 49.64 20.38 -44.66
N ARG A 51 50.62 21.08 -44.06
CA ARG A 51 50.52 21.60 -42.70
C ARG A 51 49.42 22.65 -42.58
N GLU A 52 49.28 23.56 -43.53
CA GLU A 52 48.18 24.55 -43.56
C GLU A 52 46.82 23.90 -43.80
N ALA A 53 46.73 22.90 -44.67
CA ALA A 53 45.48 22.18 -44.93
C ALA A 53 44.99 21.42 -43.68
N VAL A 54 45.91 20.85 -42.89
CA VAL A 54 45.59 20.21 -41.59
C VAL A 54 45.41 21.26 -40.49
N SER A 55 46.12 22.39 -40.60
CA SER A 55 45.99 23.56 -39.74
C SER A 55 44.89 24.50 -40.25
N GLY A 56 43.67 23.98 -40.39
CA GLY A 56 42.48 24.80 -40.66
C GLY A 56 42.28 25.91 -39.61
N PRO A 57 41.36 26.85 -39.87
CA PRO A 57 41.23 28.10 -39.11
C PRO A 57 41.03 27.86 -37.60
N ASP A 58 41.70 28.66 -36.77
CA ASP A 58 41.65 28.58 -35.30
C ASP A 58 40.23 28.77 -34.73
N LYS A 59 39.33 29.36 -35.50
CA LYS A 59 37.95 29.65 -35.11
C LYS A 59 36.97 29.19 -36.19
N LEU A 60 36.16 28.19 -35.86
CA LEU A 60 35.08 27.69 -36.71
C LEU A 60 33.72 28.07 -36.11
N THR A 61 32.96 28.92 -36.81
CA THR A 61 31.59 29.25 -36.40
C THR A 61 30.56 28.43 -37.16
N LEU A 62 29.85 27.55 -36.46
CA LEU A 62 28.71 26.81 -37.00
C LEU A 62 27.40 27.59 -36.74
N GLN A 63 26.65 27.84 -37.80
CA GLN A 63 25.34 28.50 -37.73
C GLN A 63 24.24 27.48 -37.98
N ARG A 64 23.29 27.35 -37.05
CA ARG A 64 22.10 26.50 -37.22
C ARG A 64 20.85 27.35 -37.24
N LYS A 65 19.98 27.10 -38.22
CA LYS A 65 18.64 27.69 -38.30
C LYS A 65 17.60 26.64 -37.97
N THR A 66 16.59 26.99 -37.20
CA THR A 66 15.48 26.10 -36.87
C THR A 66 14.21 26.92 -36.89
N ARG A 67 13.23 26.48 -37.68
CA ARG A 67 11.93 27.12 -37.81
C ARG A 67 10.90 26.31 -37.03
N SER A 68 10.07 26.98 -36.25
CA SER A 68 8.96 26.38 -35.51
C SER A 68 7.73 27.27 -35.63
N THR A 69 6.54 26.68 -35.70
CA THR A 69 5.27 27.40 -35.73
C THR A 69 4.69 27.44 -34.32
N LEU A 70 4.55 28.65 -33.77
CA LEU A 70 3.88 28.86 -32.48
C LEU A 70 2.43 29.25 -32.72
N ASN A 71 1.52 28.46 -32.17
CA ASN A 71 0.09 28.77 -32.20
C ASN A 71 -0.28 29.57 -30.95
N ILE A 72 -0.74 30.80 -31.15
CA ILE A 72 -1.13 31.69 -30.06
C ILE A 72 -2.67 31.66 -29.98
N PRO A 73 -3.27 31.20 -28.87
CA PRO A 73 -4.71 31.29 -28.67
C PRO A 73 -5.10 32.77 -28.50
N GLY A 74 -5.92 33.28 -29.42
CA GLY A 74 -6.44 34.65 -29.36
C GLY A 74 -7.74 34.74 -28.56
N THR A 75 -7.92 35.84 -27.83
CA THR A 75 -9.20 36.17 -27.17
C THR A 75 -10.26 36.38 -28.26
N GLY A 76 -11.23 35.46 -28.34
CA GLY A 76 -12.30 35.47 -29.35
C GLY A 76 -12.27 34.31 -30.36
N GLY A 77 -11.57 33.21 -30.08
CA GLY A 77 -11.67 31.95 -30.83
C GLY A 77 -10.88 31.87 -32.14
N LYS A 78 -10.19 32.96 -32.54
CA LYS A 78 -9.28 32.97 -33.69
C LYS A 78 -7.84 32.78 -33.21
N SER A 79 -7.23 31.64 -33.54
CA SER A 79 -5.81 31.39 -33.29
C SER A 79 -4.94 32.00 -34.39
N LYS A 80 -3.83 32.62 -34.02
CA LYS A 80 -2.80 33.09 -34.96
C LYS A 80 -1.62 32.15 -34.89
N SER A 81 -1.13 31.69 -36.03
CA SER A 81 0.13 30.95 -36.14
C SER A 81 1.25 31.92 -36.50
N VAL A 82 2.33 31.89 -35.72
CA VAL A 82 3.54 32.70 -35.94
C VAL A 82 4.69 31.75 -36.27
N GLN A 83 5.31 31.93 -37.42
CA GLN A 83 6.54 31.20 -37.76
C GLN A 83 7.73 31.87 -37.07
N ILE A 84 8.36 31.15 -36.15
CA ILE A 84 9.54 31.59 -35.40
C ILE A 84 10.76 30.91 -36.00
N GLU A 85 11.70 31.70 -36.54
CA GLU A 85 13.03 31.22 -36.91
C GLU A 85 14.03 31.53 -35.80
N VAL A 86 14.55 30.50 -35.14
CA VAL A 86 15.66 30.64 -34.20
C VAL A 86 16.96 30.39 -34.94
N ARG A 87 17.92 31.32 -34.81
CA ARG A 87 19.27 31.22 -35.40
C ARG A 87 20.27 31.08 -34.25
N LYS A 88 20.91 29.92 -34.12
CA LYS A 88 21.94 29.66 -33.10
C LYS A 88 23.31 29.71 -33.75
N LYS A 89 24.24 30.43 -33.11
CA LYS A 89 25.67 30.40 -33.43
C LYS A 89 26.42 29.54 -32.42
N ARG A 90 27.24 28.60 -32.88
CA ARG A 90 28.22 27.87 -32.05
C ARG A 90 29.61 28.18 -32.58
N THR A 91 30.49 28.65 -31.71
CA THR A 91 31.86 29.00 -32.07
C THR A 91 32.78 27.97 -31.45
N PHE A 92 33.46 27.19 -32.28
CA PHE A 92 34.50 26.27 -31.85
C PHE A 92 35.84 26.95 -32.07
N VAL A 93 36.64 27.01 -31.00
CA VAL A 93 38.03 27.47 -31.07
C VAL A 93 38.90 26.22 -31.00
N LYS A 94 39.91 26.13 -31.87
CA LYS A 94 40.88 25.05 -31.86
C LYS A 94 41.70 25.17 -30.57
N ARG A 95 41.42 24.30 -29.62
CA ARG A 95 42.00 24.35 -28.27
C ARG A 95 43.22 23.45 -28.23
N ASP A 96 44.24 23.85 -27.48
CA ASP A 96 45.46 23.05 -27.33
C ASP A 96 45.12 21.64 -26.83
N PRO A 97 45.77 20.59 -27.36
CA PRO A 97 45.45 19.20 -27.03
C PRO A 97 45.55 18.94 -25.52
N GLN A 98 46.48 19.61 -24.82
CA GLN A 98 46.61 19.50 -23.36
C GLN A 98 45.42 20.11 -22.60
N GLU A 99 44.85 21.23 -23.05
CA GLU A 99 43.64 21.78 -22.42
C GLU A 99 42.41 20.91 -22.72
N ALA A 100 42.34 20.35 -23.92
CA ALA A 100 41.26 19.44 -24.30
C ALA A 100 41.27 18.15 -23.47
N GLU A 101 42.45 17.57 -23.23
CA GLU A 101 42.62 16.40 -22.35
C GLU A 101 42.25 16.72 -20.90
N ARG A 102 42.66 17.89 -20.38
CA ARG A 102 42.29 18.32 -19.02
C ARG A 102 40.79 18.49 -18.84
N LEU A 103 40.10 19.13 -19.80
CA LEU A 103 38.64 19.26 -19.74
C LEU A 103 37.94 17.90 -19.89
N ALA A 104 38.44 17.02 -20.75
CA ALA A 104 37.88 15.67 -20.90
C ALA A 104 38.01 14.86 -19.62
N ALA A 105 39.17 14.93 -18.94
CA ALA A 105 39.39 14.29 -17.66
C ALA A 105 38.49 14.88 -16.55
N GLU A 106 38.31 16.21 -16.53
CA GLU A 106 37.40 16.86 -15.57
C GLU A 106 35.93 16.49 -15.82
N GLU A 107 35.50 16.44 -17.08
CA GLU A 107 34.15 16.01 -17.46
C GLU A 107 33.90 14.53 -17.11
N GLN A 108 34.90 13.67 -17.31
CA GLN A 108 34.83 12.27 -16.90
C GLN A 108 34.73 12.13 -15.38
N ALA A 109 35.57 12.85 -14.62
CA ALA A 109 35.52 12.83 -13.15
C ALA A 109 34.17 13.33 -12.62
N GLN A 110 33.59 14.37 -13.23
CA GLN A 110 32.25 14.86 -12.87
C GLN A 110 31.16 13.82 -13.17
N ARG A 111 31.21 13.17 -14.33
CA ARG A 111 30.25 12.11 -14.70
C ARG A 111 30.34 10.91 -13.77
N GLU A 112 31.55 10.48 -13.41
CA GLU A 112 31.75 9.37 -12.48
C GLU A 112 31.24 9.72 -11.08
N ALA A 113 31.50 10.94 -10.60
CA ALA A 113 30.98 11.42 -9.32
C ALA A 113 29.44 11.51 -9.31
N GLU A 114 28.83 12.02 -10.39
CA GLU A 114 27.38 12.08 -10.54
C GLU A 114 26.76 10.67 -10.59
N GLU A 115 27.39 9.74 -11.32
CA GLU A 115 26.92 8.36 -11.41
C GLU A 115 27.05 7.63 -10.07
N GLN A 116 28.16 7.82 -9.34
CA GLN A 116 28.33 7.27 -8.00
C GLN A 116 27.26 7.80 -7.04
N ALA A 117 27.04 9.12 -7.01
CA ALA A 117 26.00 9.73 -6.18
C ALA A 117 24.61 9.18 -6.52
N ARG A 118 24.32 8.96 -7.81
CA ARG A 118 23.04 8.37 -8.25
C ARG A 118 22.89 6.92 -7.80
N ARG A 119 23.96 6.11 -7.89
CA ARG A 119 23.95 4.70 -7.46
C ARG A 119 23.78 4.60 -5.94
N GLU A 120 24.48 5.43 -5.17
CA GLU A 120 24.36 5.47 -3.70
C GLU A 120 22.94 5.87 -3.26
N ALA A 121 22.35 6.89 -3.90
CA ALA A 121 20.97 7.30 -3.64
C ALA A 121 19.96 6.18 -3.98
N GLU A 122 20.15 5.47 -5.10
CA GLU A 122 19.29 4.35 -5.47
C GLU A 122 19.42 3.18 -4.49
N GLU A 123 20.64 2.86 -4.04
CA GLU A 123 20.88 1.79 -3.08
C GLU A 123 20.30 2.13 -1.69
N GLN A 124 20.46 3.37 -1.24
CA GLN A 124 19.84 3.85 0.00
C GLN A 124 18.32 3.76 -0.08
N ALA A 125 17.70 4.20 -1.17
CA ALA A 125 16.26 4.11 -1.37
C ALA A 125 15.76 2.64 -1.33
N LYS A 126 16.50 1.71 -1.94
CA LYS A 126 16.17 0.27 -1.88
C LYS A 126 16.28 -0.29 -0.47
N ARG A 127 17.36 0.03 0.26
CA ARG A 127 17.56 -0.42 1.64
C ARG A 127 16.48 0.13 2.58
N GLU A 128 16.10 1.39 2.44
CA GLU A 128 15.01 1.98 3.22
C GLU A 128 13.66 1.33 2.91
N ALA A 129 13.36 1.07 1.63
CA ALA A 129 12.14 0.38 1.23
C ALA A 129 12.07 -1.05 1.80
N GLN A 130 13.17 -1.80 1.74
CA GLN A 130 13.26 -3.14 2.32
C GLN A 130 13.09 -3.11 3.84
N GLN A 131 13.77 -2.20 4.55
CA GLN A 131 13.59 -2.09 6.01
C GLN A 131 12.18 -1.68 6.41
N LYS A 132 11.52 -0.80 5.65
CA LYS A 132 10.11 -0.45 5.89
C LYS A 132 9.20 -1.65 5.69
N ALA A 133 9.37 -2.40 4.60
CA ALA A 133 8.58 -3.61 4.34
C ALA A 133 8.79 -4.67 5.42
N GLU A 134 10.02 -4.89 5.88
CA GLU A 134 10.32 -5.86 6.94
C GLU A 134 9.72 -5.43 8.29
N ARG A 135 9.80 -4.14 8.64
CA ARG A 135 9.17 -3.60 9.86
C ARG A 135 7.65 -3.75 9.81
N GLU A 136 7.03 -3.44 8.68
CA GLU A 136 5.58 -3.55 8.51
C GLU A 136 5.12 -5.02 8.59
N ALA A 137 5.84 -5.94 7.94
CA ALA A 137 5.56 -7.37 8.03
C ALA A 137 5.72 -7.90 9.47
N ALA A 138 6.78 -7.49 10.17
CA ALA A 138 7.00 -7.87 11.57
C ALA A 138 5.93 -7.29 12.50
N GLU A 139 5.46 -6.07 12.25
CA GLU A 139 4.38 -5.45 13.02
C GLU A 139 3.04 -6.15 12.77
N GLN A 140 2.72 -6.46 11.51
CA GLN A 140 1.52 -7.22 11.16
C GLN A 140 1.53 -8.60 11.81
N ALA A 141 2.64 -9.34 11.74
CA ALA A 141 2.76 -10.64 12.39
C ALA A 141 2.57 -10.56 13.92
N LYS A 142 3.10 -9.51 14.57
CA LYS A 142 2.85 -9.27 16.00
C LYS A 142 1.40 -8.95 16.30
N ARG A 143 0.74 -8.14 15.47
CA ARG A 143 -0.68 -7.78 15.62
C ARG A 143 -1.58 -9.01 15.45
N GLU A 144 -1.33 -9.82 14.42
CA GLU A 144 -2.08 -11.07 14.18
C GLU A 144 -1.88 -12.08 15.31
N ALA A 145 -0.64 -12.26 15.79
CA ALA A 145 -0.36 -13.14 16.93
C ALA A 145 -1.08 -12.67 18.21
N ALA A 146 -1.04 -11.36 18.50
CA ALA A 146 -1.74 -10.78 19.64
C ALA A 146 -3.26 -10.91 19.52
N GLU A 147 -3.81 -10.74 18.31
CA GLU A 147 -5.24 -10.87 18.07
C GLU A 147 -5.70 -12.32 18.21
N LYS A 148 -4.93 -13.27 17.65
CA LYS A 148 -5.19 -14.70 17.79
C LYS A 148 -5.15 -15.13 19.25
N ALA A 149 -4.18 -14.66 20.03
CA ALA A 149 -4.11 -14.93 21.46
C ALA A 149 -5.32 -14.36 22.23
N LYS A 150 -5.77 -13.14 21.89
CA LYS A 150 -6.99 -12.56 22.48
C LYS A 150 -8.25 -13.35 22.11
N ARG A 151 -8.38 -13.79 20.85
CA ARG A 151 -9.52 -14.61 20.40
C ARG A 151 -9.54 -15.97 21.11
N GLU A 152 -8.40 -16.64 21.23
CA GLU A 152 -8.32 -17.94 21.93
C GLU A 152 -8.62 -17.78 23.43
N ALA A 153 -8.12 -16.72 24.08
CA ALA A 153 -8.45 -16.43 25.47
C ALA A 153 -9.96 -16.15 25.65
N ALA A 154 -10.57 -15.35 24.78
CA ALA A 154 -12.00 -15.06 24.82
C ALA A 154 -12.88 -16.28 24.52
N GLU A 155 -12.42 -17.20 23.66
CA GLU A 155 -13.12 -18.46 23.41
C GLU A 155 -13.06 -19.38 24.63
N LYS A 156 -11.88 -19.56 25.24
CA LYS A 156 -11.73 -20.37 26.46
C LYS A 156 -12.57 -19.83 27.61
N ASP A 157 -12.64 -18.51 27.77
CA ASP A 157 -13.48 -17.86 28.78
C ASP A 157 -14.97 -18.14 28.53
N LYS A 158 -15.43 -18.01 27.28
CA LYS A 158 -16.83 -18.35 26.91
C LYS A 158 -17.17 -19.83 27.13
N VAL A 159 -16.27 -20.75 26.75
CA VAL A 159 -16.50 -22.19 26.91
C VAL A 159 -16.50 -22.57 28.40
N SER A 160 -15.61 -21.98 29.20
CA SER A 160 -15.61 -22.17 30.66
C SER A 160 -16.89 -21.66 31.29
N ASN A 161 -17.34 -20.46 30.91
CA ASN A 161 -18.54 -19.85 31.47
C ASN A 161 -19.83 -20.61 31.05
N GLN A 162 -19.88 -21.11 29.81
CA GLN A 162 -20.97 -21.98 29.34
C GLN A 162 -20.99 -23.31 30.09
N GLN A 163 -19.83 -23.94 30.35
CA GLN A 163 -19.79 -25.17 31.16
C GLN A 163 -20.27 -24.93 32.59
N THR A 164 -19.91 -23.81 33.22
CA THR A 164 -20.41 -23.49 34.56
C THR A 164 -21.91 -23.17 34.58
N ASP A 165 -22.43 -22.49 33.56
CA ASP A 165 -23.86 -22.21 33.42
C ASP A 165 -24.67 -23.50 33.16
N ASP A 166 -24.19 -24.41 32.30
CA ASP A 166 -24.86 -25.69 32.07
C ASP A 166 -24.83 -26.60 33.32
N MET A 167 -23.71 -26.62 34.06
CA MET A 167 -23.63 -27.39 35.31
C MET A 167 -24.56 -26.83 36.40
N THR A 168 -24.68 -25.51 36.52
CA THR A 168 -25.61 -24.89 37.49
C THR A 168 -27.06 -25.07 37.09
N LYS A 169 -27.38 -24.98 35.79
CA LYS A 169 -28.74 -25.19 35.27
C LYS A 169 -29.20 -26.64 35.40
N THR A 170 -28.31 -27.61 35.16
CA THR A 170 -28.59 -29.04 35.37
C THR A 170 -28.76 -29.36 36.86
N ALA A 171 -27.94 -28.81 37.74
CA ALA A 171 -28.10 -28.97 39.20
C ALA A 171 -29.41 -28.35 39.72
N GLN A 172 -29.81 -27.18 39.21
CA GLN A 172 -31.09 -26.55 39.58
C GLN A 172 -32.29 -27.33 39.05
N ALA A 173 -32.22 -27.87 37.82
CA ALA A 173 -33.26 -28.71 37.26
C ALA A 173 -33.43 -30.02 38.04
N GLU A 174 -32.34 -30.64 38.50
CA GLU A 174 -32.41 -31.83 39.32
C GLU A 174 -33.00 -31.54 40.70
N LYS A 175 -32.60 -30.43 41.33
CA LYS A 175 -33.17 -29.97 42.60
C LYS A 175 -34.67 -29.70 42.48
N ALA A 176 -35.10 -29.02 41.42
CA ALA A 176 -36.52 -28.76 41.17
C ALA A 176 -37.33 -30.05 40.92
N ARG A 177 -36.77 -31.05 40.24
CA ARG A 177 -37.41 -32.38 40.09
C ARG A 177 -37.60 -33.06 41.44
N ARG A 178 -36.56 -33.09 42.28
CA ARG A 178 -36.63 -33.68 43.63
C ARG A 178 -37.64 -32.96 44.53
N GLU A 179 -37.72 -31.63 44.45
CA GLU A 179 -38.69 -30.84 45.20
C GLU A 179 -40.13 -31.09 44.74
N ASN A 180 -40.37 -31.22 43.43
CA ASN A 180 -41.68 -31.56 42.88
C ASN A 180 -42.12 -32.98 43.27
N GLU A 181 -41.23 -33.97 43.19
CA GLU A 181 -41.51 -35.34 43.64
C GLU A 181 -41.83 -35.38 45.14
N ALA A 182 -41.08 -34.63 45.96
CA ALA A 182 -41.37 -34.52 47.39
C ALA A 182 -42.71 -33.80 47.68
N ALA A 183 -43.07 -32.78 46.87
CA ALA A 183 -44.34 -32.09 46.99
C ALA A 183 -45.53 -32.97 46.60
N GLU A 184 -45.39 -33.79 45.55
CA GLU A 184 -46.42 -34.75 45.16
C GLU A 184 -46.61 -35.84 46.22
N LEU A 185 -45.53 -36.33 46.82
CA LEU A 185 -45.62 -37.29 47.92
C LEU A 185 -46.32 -36.68 49.15
N LYS A 186 -46.01 -35.42 49.49
CA LYS A 186 -46.70 -34.69 50.57
C LYS A 186 -48.18 -34.47 50.25
N ARG A 187 -48.52 -34.08 49.03
CA ARG A 187 -49.90 -33.88 48.61
C ARG A 187 -50.71 -35.19 48.67
N LYS A 188 -50.12 -36.30 48.20
CA LYS A 188 -50.75 -37.63 48.32
C LYS A 188 -50.96 -38.03 49.78
N ALA A 189 -49.98 -37.77 50.64
CA ALA A 189 -50.11 -38.03 52.08
C ALA A 189 -51.19 -37.16 52.74
N GLU A 190 -51.31 -35.89 52.37
CA GLU A 190 -52.37 -34.99 52.87
C GLU A 190 -53.75 -35.42 52.37
N GLU A 191 -53.89 -35.77 51.09
CA GLU A 191 -55.15 -36.26 50.52
C GLU A 191 -55.58 -37.58 51.17
N GLU A 192 -54.65 -38.49 51.45
CA GLU A 192 -54.95 -39.73 52.17
C GLU A 192 -55.34 -39.46 53.63
N ALA A 193 -54.64 -38.55 54.33
CA ALA A 193 -55.02 -38.13 55.68
C ALA A 193 -56.41 -37.48 55.71
N ARG A 194 -56.74 -36.63 54.72
CA ARG A 194 -58.08 -36.04 54.58
C ARG A 194 -59.14 -37.11 54.33
N ARG A 195 -58.88 -38.10 53.48
CA ARG A 195 -59.80 -39.23 53.27
C ARG A 195 -60.02 -40.03 54.55
N ARG A 196 -58.97 -40.28 55.33
CA ARG A 196 -59.10 -40.98 56.64
C ARG A 196 -59.98 -40.19 57.61
N LEU A 197 -59.78 -38.88 57.68
CA LEU A 197 -60.61 -38.00 58.51
C LEU A 197 -62.06 -37.93 58.02
N GLU A 198 -62.30 -37.91 56.71
CA GLU A 198 -63.64 -37.93 56.12
C GLU A 198 -64.36 -39.27 56.38
N ASP A 199 -63.65 -40.40 56.24
CA ASP A 199 -64.17 -41.73 56.55
C ASP A 199 -64.51 -41.88 58.04
N GLU A 200 -63.66 -41.35 58.93
CA GLU A 200 -63.93 -41.32 60.37
C GLU A 200 -65.12 -40.41 60.71
N ALA A 201 -65.20 -39.22 60.11
CA ALA A 201 -66.34 -38.33 60.28
C ALA A 201 -67.64 -38.98 59.79
N ARG A 202 -67.60 -39.73 58.68
CA ARG A 202 -68.75 -40.49 58.16
C ARG A 202 -69.17 -41.60 59.11
N ARG A 203 -68.22 -42.36 59.68
CA ARG A 203 -68.51 -43.38 60.69
C ARG A 203 -69.14 -42.79 61.95
N VAL A 204 -68.63 -41.65 62.42
CA VAL A 204 -69.21 -40.94 63.57
C VAL A 204 -70.61 -40.42 63.25
N ALA A 205 -70.84 -39.88 62.05
CA ALA A 205 -72.15 -39.44 61.61
C ALA A 205 -73.16 -40.60 61.47
N ASP A 206 -72.75 -41.75 60.94
CA ASP A 206 -73.58 -42.94 60.85
C ASP A 206 -73.86 -43.55 62.23
N ALA A 207 -72.89 -43.52 63.15
CA ALA A 207 -73.11 -43.91 64.55
C ALA A 207 -74.09 -42.96 65.27
N ALA A 208 -73.97 -41.65 65.03
CA ALA A 208 -74.90 -40.65 65.54
C ALA A 208 -76.31 -40.83 64.95
N ARG A 209 -76.43 -41.16 63.66
CA ARG A 209 -77.71 -41.51 63.03
C ARG A 209 -78.33 -42.77 63.64
N ARG A 210 -77.55 -43.82 63.88
CA ARG A 210 -78.04 -45.04 64.56
C ARG A 210 -78.48 -44.77 66.00
N LEU A 211 -77.79 -43.91 66.72
CA LEU A 211 -78.20 -43.46 68.06
C LEU A 211 -79.50 -42.65 68.00
N ALA A 212 -79.64 -41.74 67.03
CA ALA A 212 -80.87 -40.97 66.80
C ALA A 212 -82.05 -41.89 66.39
N GLU A 213 -81.82 -42.87 65.53
CA GLU A 213 -82.80 -43.86 65.11
C GLU A 213 -83.19 -44.80 66.27
N ALA A 214 -82.25 -45.18 67.13
CA ALA A 214 -82.52 -45.94 68.36
C ALA A 214 -83.33 -45.12 69.38
N LEU A 215 -83.05 -43.82 69.52
CA LEU A 215 -83.85 -42.89 70.32
C LEU A 215 -85.27 -42.73 69.74
N GLN A 216 -85.39 -42.64 68.41
CA GLN A 216 -86.68 -42.53 67.72
C GLN A 216 -87.50 -43.83 67.78
N TRP A 217 -86.85 -44.99 67.75
CA TRP A 217 -87.45 -46.31 68.00
C TRP A 217 -87.86 -46.50 69.47
N SER A 218 -87.13 -45.90 70.42
CA SER A 218 -87.52 -45.87 71.83
C SER A 218 -88.68 -44.91 72.10
N ALA A 219 -88.84 -43.85 71.31
CA ALA A 219 -89.95 -42.90 71.39
C ALA A 219 -91.26 -43.46 70.80
N THR A 220 -91.22 -44.38 69.84
CA THR A 220 -92.40 -45.10 69.31
C THR A 220 -92.86 -46.28 70.17
N ARG A 221 -92.18 -46.57 71.31
CA ARG A 221 -92.51 -47.65 72.24
C ARG A 221 -92.78 -47.17 73.68
N ALA A 222 -93.43 -46.01 73.82
CA ALA A 222 -94.00 -45.53 75.09
C ALA A 222 -95.54 -45.59 75.02
N PRO A 223 -96.24 -46.29 75.95
CA PRO A 223 -97.70 -46.35 75.96
C PRO A 223 -98.27 -45.08 76.63
N VAL A 224 -99.15 -44.36 75.96
CA VAL A 224 -99.96 -43.29 76.59
C VAL A 224 -101.23 -43.92 77.16
N ALA A 225 -101.15 -44.29 78.44
CA ALA A 225 -102.28 -44.44 79.34
C ALA A 225 -102.46 -43.10 80.08
N GLY A 226 -103.65 -42.52 80.01
CA GLY A 226 -103.96 -41.23 80.61
C GLY A 226 -104.15 -41.28 82.14
N PRO A 227 -104.40 -40.11 82.75
CA PRO A 227 -105.16 -40.06 83.99
C PRO A 227 -106.39 -39.14 83.89
N ARG A 228 -107.43 -39.59 84.58
CA ARG A 228 -108.75 -39.00 84.75
C ARG A 228 -108.82 -38.30 86.13
N ALA A 229 -109.36 -37.08 86.12
CA ALA A 229 -110.08 -36.38 87.21
C ALA A 229 -109.27 -36.01 88.48
N GLU A 230 -109.55 -34.95 89.26
CA GLU A 230 -110.75 -34.14 89.44
C GLU A 230 -110.43 -32.93 90.36
N ARG A 231 -111.39 -31.99 90.43
CA ARG A 231 -111.59 -30.89 91.41
C ARG A 231 -111.03 -29.51 91.08
N VAL A 232 -111.87 -28.52 90.73
CA VAL A 232 -112.90 -27.76 91.53
C VAL A 232 -112.27 -26.60 92.30
N GLY A 233 -112.76 -25.38 92.03
CA GLY A 233 -112.51 -24.21 92.87
C GLY A 233 -112.94 -22.87 92.26
N GLN A 234 -114.21 -22.51 92.50
CA GLN A 234 -114.87 -21.18 92.50
C GLN A 234 -114.98 -20.36 91.20
#